data_AF-A0A4R4F8I8-F1
#
_entry.id   AF-A0A4R4F8I8-F1
#
_cell.length_a   1.000
_cell.length_b   1.000
_cell.length_c   1.000
_cell.angle_alpha   90.00
_cell.angle_beta   90.00
_cell.angle_gamma   90.00
#
_symmetry.space_group_name_H-M   'P 1'
#
loop_
_entity.id
_entity.type
_entity.pdbx_description
1 polymer ?
#
loop_
_entity_poly.entity_id
_entity_poly.type
_entity_poly.pdbx_seq_one_letter_code
_entity_poly.pdbx_strand_id
1 'polypeptide(L)' 'MQINSSQNAVFTSALQGMQQSSDQVVDASQRIAKSGAMDAEAAVDLIAGEKSYTANAKVLATQSDMVGTLLNIKA' A
#
# COMPACT_ATOMS: atom_id res chain seq x y z
N MET A 1 15.47 19.09 14.95
CA MET A 1 14.75 18.47 13.82
C MET A 1 13.37 18.08 14.33
N GLN A 2 12.34 18.89 14.07
CA GLN A 2 10.96 18.44 14.27
C GLN A 2 10.66 17.47 13.13
N ILE A 3 10.53 16.18 13.45
CA ILE A 3 9.90 15.25 12.52
C ILE A 3 8.48 15.76 12.36
N ASN A 4 8.22 16.33 11.19
CA ASN A 4 6.97 17.01 10.85
C ASN A 4 5.82 16.02 11.05
N SER A 5 4.82 16.38 11.84
CA SER A 5 3.65 15.52 12.12
C SER A 5 2.94 15.04 10.84
N SER A 6 3.08 15.78 9.74
CA SER A 6 2.63 15.41 8.41
C SER A 6 3.32 14.15 7.84
N GLN A 7 4.61 13.91 8.09
CA GLN A 7 5.28 12.69 7.64
C GLN A 7 4.71 11.45 8.33
N ASN A 8 4.45 11.54 9.64
CA ASN A 8 3.88 10.43 10.42
C ASN A 8 2.44 10.12 9.98
N ALA A 9 1.66 11.15 9.65
CA ALA A 9 0.32 10.98 9.07
C ALA A 9 0.36 10.25 7.73
N VAL A 10 1.26 10.62 6.81
CA VAL A 10 1.36 9.96 5.49
C VAL A 10 1.88 8.52 5.63
N PHE A 11 2.83 8.26 6.54
CA PHE A 11 3.30 6.90 6.85
C PHE A 11 2.15 6.00 7.32
N THR A 12 1.40 6.48 8.31
CA THR A 12 0.28 5.74 8.90
C THR A 12 -0.82 5.49 7.87
N SER A 13 -1.18 6.49 7.07
CA SER A 13 -2.16 6.35 5.99
C SER A 13 -1.73 5.34 4.93
N ALA A 14 -0.44 5.32 4.56
CA ALA A 14 0.08 4.34 3.60
C ALA A 14 0.03 2.91 4.17
N LEU A 15 0.35 2.73 5.46
CA LEU A 15 0.22 1.45 6.15
C LEU A 15 -1.23 0.94 6.20
N GLN A 16 -2.18 1.82 6.56
CA GLN A 16 -3.61 1.49 6.56
C GLN A 16 -4.10 1.16 5.14
N GLY A 17 -3.67 1.93 4.14
CA GLY A 17 -3.97 1.67 2.74
C GLY A 17 -3.43 0.34 2.25
N MET A 18 -2.22 -0.08 2.68
CA MET A 18 -1.69 -1.41 2.37
C MET A 18 -2.58 -2.51 2.95
N GLN A 19 -2.98 -2.40 4.22
CA GLN A 19 -3.83 -3.40 4.87
C GLN A 19 -5.17 -3.55 4.13
N GLN A 20 -5.85 -2.43 3.85
CA GLN A 20 -7.11 -2.42 3.10
C GLN A 20 -6.95 -3.01 1.69
N SER A 21 -5.85 -2.69 1.01
CA SER A 21 -5.58 -3.21 -0.33
C SER A 21 -5.29 -4.71 -0.28
N SER A 22 -4.60 -5.21 0.76
CA SER A 22 -4.40 -6.64 0.97
C SER A 22 -5.72 -7.37 1.21
N ASP A 23 -6.60 -6.81 2.04
CA ASP A 23 -7.93 -7.38 2.28
C ASP A 23 -8.75 -7.45 0.98
N GLN A 24 -8.71 -6.40 0.16
CA GLN A 24 -9.37 -6.37 -1.15
C GLN A 24 -8.81 -7.44 -2.11
N VAL A 25 -7.48 -7.60 -2.18
CA VAL A 25 -6.83 -8.65 -3.00
C VAL A 25 -7.25 -10.04 -2.54
N VAL A 26 -7.29 -10.28 -1.22
CA VAL A 26 -7.71 -11.57 -0.66
C VAL A 26 -9.18 -11.86 -0.99
N ASP A 27 -10.08 -10.90 -0.78
CA ASP A 27 -11.50 -11.09 -1.07
C ASP A 27 -11.77 -11.32 -2.56
N ALA A 28 -11.15 -10.50 -3.43
CA ALA A 28 -11.22 -10.68 -4.88
C ALA A 28 -10.69 -12.05 -5.33
N SER A 29 -9.56 -12.48 -4.77
CA SER A 29 -8.99 -13.81 -5.04
C SER A 29 -9.93 -14.94 -4.61
N GLN A 30 -10.58 -14.81 -3.45
CA GLN A 30 -11.56 -15.79 -2.97
C GLN A 30 -12.82 -15.82 -3.85
N ARG A 31 -13.30 -14.66 -4.32
CA ARG A 31 -14.43 -14.58 -5.27
C ARG A 31 -14.11 -15.27 -6.59
N ILE A 32 -12.92 -15.04 -7.14
CA ILE A 32 -12.45 -15.72 -8.37
C ILE A 32 -12.38 -17.24 -8.15
N ALA A 33 -11.79 -17.67 -7.03
CA ALA A 33 -11.63 -19.09 -6.72
C ALA A 33 -12.97 -19.81 -6.49
N LYS A 34 -13.96 -19.15 -5.88
CA LYS A 34 -15.29 -19.72 -5.60
C LYS A 34 -16.24 -19.71 -6.81
N SER A 35 -16.15 -18.69 -7.66
CA SER A 35 -17.05 -18.50 -8.80
C SER A 35 -16.90 -19.60 -9.86
N GLY A 36 -15.70 -20.17 -10.03
CA GLY A 36 -15.42 -21.16 -11.09
C GLY A 36 -15.43 -20.57 -12.51
N ALA A 37 -16.05 -19.41 -12.71
CA ALA A 37 -15.92 -18.52 -13.85
C ALA A 37 -15.14 -17.26 -13.45
N MET A 38 -14.31 -16.74 -14.36
CA MET A 38 -13.58 -15.50 -14.16
C MET A 38 -14.58 -14.33 -14.16
N ASP A 39 -15.01 -13.93 -12.96
CA ASP A 39 -15.80 -12.73 -12.74
C ASP A 39 -14.94 -11.50 -13.07
N ALA A 40 -15.32 -10.77 -14.12
CA ALA A 40 -14.58 -9.61 -14.60
C ALA A 40 -14.50 -8.53 -13.51
N GLU A 41 -15.51 -8.40 -12.66
CA GLU A 41 -15.50 -7.46 -11.54
C GLU A 41 -14.46 -7.88 -10.50
N ALA A 42 -14.45 -9.15 -10.09
CA ALA A 42 -13.45 -9.66 -9.16
C ALA A 42 -12.01 -9.56 -9.72
N ALA A 43 -11.83 -9.73 -11.03
CA ALA A 43 -10.52 -9.53 -11.67
C ALA A 43 -10.09 -8.04 -11.66
N VAL A 44 -11.03 -7.10 -11.85
CA VAL A 44 -10.76 -5.66 -11.72
C VAL A 44 -10.42 -5.30 -10.28
N ASP A 45 -11.17 -5.82 -9.30
CA ASP A 45 -10.91 -5.60 -7.88
C ASP A 45 -9.54 -6.12 -7.46
N LEU A 46 -9.13 -7.28 -7.97
CA LEU A 46 -7.81 -7.86 -7.73
C LEU A 46 -6.70 -6.91 -8.22
N ILE A 47 -6.79 -6.45 -9.48
CA ILE A 47 -5.79 -5.55 -10.08
C ILE A 47 -5.77 -4.19 -9.37
N ALA A 48 -6.95 -3.67 -9.00
CA ALA A 48 -7.07 -2.41 -8.27
C ALA A 48 -6.39 -2.50 -6.90
N GLY A 49 -6.66 -3.59 -6.17
CA GLY A 49 -6.02 -3.88 -4.88
C GLY A 49 -4.50 -4.00 -5.00
N GLU A 50 -3.99 -4.75 -5.97
CA GLU A 50 -2.54 -4.89 -6.19
C GLU A 50 -1.86 -3.54 -6.53
N LYS A 51 -2.48 -2.74 -7.39
CA LYS A 51 -1.97 -1.40 -7.72
C LYS A 51 -1.96 -0.48 -6.50
N SER A 52 -3.03 -0.50 -5.70
CA SER A 52 -3.12 0.30 -4.48
C SER A 52 -2.09 -0.14 -3.43
N TYR A 53 -1.91 -1.45 -3.25
CA TYR A 53 -0.86 -1.98 -2.38
C TYR A 53 0.54 -1.52 -2.82
N THR A 54 0.83 -1.65 -4.12
CA THR A 54 2.12 -1.24 -4.71
C THR A 54 2.35 0.27 -4.57
N ALA A 55 1.32 1.09 -4.77
CA ALA A 55 1.40 2.54 -4.60
C ALA A 55 1.74 2.91 -3.15
N ASN A 56 1.06 2.31 -2.17
CA ASN A 56 1.34 2.55 -0.76
C ASN A 56 2.73 2.05 -0.34
N ALA A 57 3.17 0.88 -0.84
CA ALA A 57 4.51 0.38 -0.60
C ALA A 57 5.59 1.34 -1.14
N LYS A 58 5.37 1.95 -2.31
CA LYS A 58 6.27 2.96 -2.88
C LYS A 58 6.34 4.23 -2.03
N VAL A 59 5.22 4.65 -1.43
CA VAL A 59 5.19 5.78 -0.49
C VAL A 59 6.04 5.46 0.74
N LEU A 60 5.90 4.28 1.33
CA LEU A 60 6.70 3.86 2.48
C LEU A 60 8.20 3.78 2.15
N ALA A 61 8.56 3.22 0.99
CA ALA A 61 9.95 3.16 0.53
C ALA A 61 10.54 4.58 0.37
N THR A 62 9.82 5.48 -0.28
CA THR A 62 10.24 6.89 -0.45
C THR A 62 10.41 7.60 0.89
N GLN A 63 9.54 7.32 1.87
CA GLN A 63 9.68 7.88 3.21
C GLN A 63 10.90 7.32 3.94
N SER A 64 11.16 6.01 3.82
CA SER A 64 12.36 5.38 4.38
C SER A 64 13.64 5.99 3.79
N ASP A 65 13.69 6.20 2.48
CA ASP A 65 14.84 6.81 1.79
C ASP A 65 15.06 8.27 2.23
N MET A 66 13.99 9.05 2.40
CA MET A 66 14.09 10.40 2.96
C MET A 66 14.67 10.40 4.37
N VAL A 67 14.21 9.50 5.25
CA VAL A 67 14.74 9.39 6.61
C VAL A 67 16.22 9.00 6.59
N GLY A 68 16.60 8.01 5.77
CA GLY A 68 17.99 7.59 5.61
C GLY A 68 18.89 8.73 5.10
N THR A 69 18.43 9.50 4.11
CA THR A 69 19.16 10.66 3.58
C THR A 69 19.34 11.75 4.64
N LEU A 70 18.30 12.04 5.43
CA LEU A 70 18.38 13.02 6.51
C LEU A 70 19.35 12.60 7.62
N LEU A 71 19.41 11.31 7.95
CA LEU A 71 20.37 10.77 8.91
C LEU A 71 21.81 10.88 8.39
N ASN A 72 22.03 10.55 7.11
CA ASN A 72 23.35 10.66 6.48
C ASN A 72 23.86 12.10 6.35
N ILE A 73 22.97 13.10 6.18
CA ILE A 73 23.37 14.52 6.14
C ILE A 73 23.82 15.03 7.53
N LYS A 74 23.37 14.40 8.61
CA LYS A 74 23.70 14.81 9.99
C LYS A 74 24.93 14.09 10.57
N ALA A 75 25.38 13.00 9.94
CA ALA A 75 26.59 12.26 10.33
C ALA A 75 27.86 12.99 9.85
#